data_AF-A0A060C974-F1
#
_entry.id   AF-A0A060C974-F1
#
_cell.length_a   1.000
_cell.length_b   1.000
_cell.length_c   1.000
_cell.angle_alpha   90.00
_cell.angle_beta   90.00
_cell.angle_gamma   90.00
#
_symmetry.space_group_name_H-M   'P 1'
#
loop_
_entity.id
_entity.type
_entity.pdbx_description
1 polymer ?
#
loop_
_entity_poly.entity_id
_entity_poly.type
_entity_poly.pdbx_seq_one_letter_code
_entity_poly.pdbx_strand_id
1 'polypeptide(L)'
;MHLEGPFISSVRKGAHRVSEIRPPDESELEALLDAGHVSMVAFAPELDGAEALASLLRRRGVAMVAGHTDATWEQMDAAVQWGVRSVTHAFNGMRGLHHREPGTVGAALLRPEIVAE
;
A
#
# COMPACT_ATOMS: atom_id res chain seq x y z
N MET A 1 -10.15 -8.98 8.60
CA MET A 1 -10.75 -7.97 7.69
C MET A 1 -9.63 -7.35 6.87
N HIS A 2 -9.88 -7.06 5.58
CA HIS A 2 -8.99 -6.26 4.75
C HIS A 2 -9.44 -4.80 4.84
N LEU A 3 -8.54 -3.93 5.31
CA LEU A 3 -8.73 -2.49 5.31
C LEU A 3 -8.04 -1.89 4.08
N GLU A 4 -8.83 -1.43 3.10
CA GLU A 4 -8.33 -0.83 1.86
C GLU A 4 -8.47 0.70 1.90
N GLY A 5 -7.38 1.40 2.22
CA GLY A 5 -7.41 2.82 2.58
C GLY A 5 -7.67 3.07 4.08
N PRO A 6 -7.67 4.34 4.53
CA PRO A 6 -7.75 5.56 3.74
C PRO A 6 -6.40 6.09 3.20
N PHE A 7 -5.28 5.46 3.58
CA PHE A 7 -3.90 5.90 3.29
C PHE A 7 -3.43 5.54 1.88
N ILE A 8 -4.18 5.97 0.86
CA ILE A 8 -3.97 5.62 -0.54
C ILE A 8 -3.77 6.86 -1.43
N SER A 9 -3.23 6.66 -2.62
CA SER A 9 -2.95 7.74 -3.58
C SER A 9 -4.24 8.31 -4.16
N SER A 10 -4.41 9.63 -4.03
CA SER A 10 -5.54 10.33 -4.65
C SER A 10 -5.51 10.28 -6.19
N VAL A 11 -4.30 10.19 -6.78
CA VAL A 11 -4.10 10.03 -8.23
C VAL A 11 -4.57 8.66 -8.70
N ARG A 12 -4.50 7.64 -7.83
CA ARG A 12 -4.90 6.25 -8.12
C ARG A 12 -6.14 5.81 -7.35
N LYS A 13 -7.00 6.75 -6.96
CA LYS A 13 -8.19 6.52 -6.11
C LYS A 13 -9.17 5.45 -6.60
N GLY A 14 -9.24 5.16 -7.90
CA GLY A 14 -10.28 4.32 -8.48
C GLY A 14 -11.70 4.74 -8.02
N ALA A 15 -12.39 3.79 -7.37
CA ALA A 15 -13.74 3.98 -6.83
C ALA A 15 -13.79 4.63 -5.43
N HIS A 16 -12.65 4.87 -4.78
CA HIS A 16 -12.61 5.53 -3.48
C HIS A 16 -13.10 6.99 -3.57
N ARG A 17 -13.83 7.42 -2.54
CA ARG A 17 -14.28 8.80 -2.39
C ARG A 17 -13.08 9.66 -2.02
N VAL A 18 -12.80 10.69 -2.81
CA VAL A 18 -11.65 11.59 -2.59
C VAL A 18 -11.69 12.23 -1.20
N SER A 19 -12.88 12.55 -0.69
CA SER A 19 -13.06 13.17 0.64
C SER A 19 -12.65 12.26 1.80
N GLU A 20 -12.55 10.95 1.57
CA GLU A 20 -12.16 9.96 2.59
C GLU A 20 -10.69 9.55 2.48
N ILE A 21 -9.99 9.97 1.41
CA ILE A 21 -8.56 9.70 1.25
C ILE A 21 -7.80 10.68 2.15
N ARG A 22 -6.94 10.13 3.00
CA ARG A 22 -6.18 10.89 4.01
C ARG A 22 -4.70 10.50 3.96
N PRO A 23 -3.79 11.43 4.30
CA PRO A 23 -2.37 11.11 4.40
C PRO A 23 -2.14 10.06 5.50
N PRO A 24 -1.03 9.31 5.43
CA PRO A 24 -0.61 8.41 6.50
C PRO A 24 -0.65 9.07 7.89
N ASP A 25 -1.36 8.44 8.83
CA ASP A 25 -1.44 8.85 10.23
C ASP A 25 -1.41 7.60 11.14
N GLU A 26 -0.38 7.48 11.97
CA GLU A 26 -0.20 6.33 12.87
C GLU A 26 -1.30 6.26 13.94
N SER A 27 -1.79 7.40 14.44
CA SER A 27 -2.83 7.43 15.48
C SER A 27 -4.19 7.00 14.92
N GLU A 28 -4.52 7.44 13.70
CA GLU A 28 -5.71 6.98 12.99
C GLU A 28 -5.61 5.48 12.67
N LEU A 29 -4.46 5.01 12.18
CA LEU A 29 -4.26 3.59 11.92
C LEU A 29 -4.41 2.75 13.20
N GLU A 30 -3.79 3.15 14.32
CA GLU A 30 -3.92 2.46 15.61
C GLU A 30 -5.40 2.36 16.02
N ALA A 31 -6.14 3.46 15.94
CA ALA A 31 -7.56 3.49 16.27
C ALA A 31 -8.40 2.55 15.36
N LEU A 32 -8.09 2.49 14.06
CA LEU A 32 -8.75 1.58 13.12
C LEU A 32 -8.44 0.11 13.42
N LEU A 33 -7.19 -0.20 13.78
CA LEU A 33 -6.76 -1.54 14.18
C LEU A 33 -7.36 -1.98 15.51
N ASP A 34 -7.61 -1.05 16.43
CA ASP A 34 -8.24 -1.32 17.73
C ASP A 34 -9.77 -1.47 17.61
N ALA A 35 -10.39 -0.84 16.61
CA ALA A 35 -11.83 -0.91 16.38
C ALA A 35 -12.32 -2.27 15.84
N GLY A 36 -11.42 -3.14 15.35
CA GLY A 36 -11.82 -4.45 14.84
C GLY A 36 -10.67 -5.36 14.43
N HIS A 37 -10.99 -6.60 14.06
CA HIS A 37 -10.00 -7.58 13.63
C HIS A 37 -9.52 -7.35 12.18
N VAL A 38 -8.56 -6.43 12.03
CA VAL A 38 -7.86 -6.15 10.76
C VAL A 38 -6.68 -7.11 10.60
N SER A 39 -6.67 -7.86 9.51
CA SER A 39 -5.62 -8.86 9.20
C SER A 39 -4.65 -8.36 8.14
N MET A 40 -5.06 -7.39 7.33
CA MET A 40 -4.28 -6.81 6.26
C MET A 40 -4.71 -5.37 5.98
N VAL A 41 -3.76 -4.52 5.60
CA VAL A 41 -3.98 -3.11 5.25
C VAL A 41 -3.35 -2.81 3.90
N ALA A 42 -4.14 -2.27 2.98
CA ALA A 42 -3.64 -1.70 1.74
C ALA A 42 -3.37 -0.21 1.90
N PHE A 43 -2.16 0.22 1.54
CA PHE A 43 -1.72 1.61 1.57
C PHE A 43 -0.81 1.94 0.39
N ALA A 44 -0.62 3.23 0.14
CA ALA A 44 0.24 3.74 -0.92
C ALA A 44 1.64 4.06 -0.37
N PRO A 45 2.68 3.27 -0.71
CA PRO A 45 4.02 3.42 -0.13
C PRO A 45 4.75 4.69 -0.55
N GLU A 46 4.32 5.40 -1.59
CA GLU A 46 4.89 6.67 -2.02
C GLU A 46 4.50 7.86 -1.15
N LEU A 47 3.52 7.70 -0.26
CA LEU A 47 3.02 8.78 0.57
C LEU A 47 3.97 9.07 1.75
N ASP A 48 4.14 10.36 2.06
CA ASP A 48 4.89 10.80 3.22
C ASP A 48 4.28 10.21 4.50
N GLY A 49 5.11 9.52 5.30
CA GLY A 49 4.68 8.81 6.51
C GLY A 49 4.29 7.34 6.31
N ALA A 50 4.29 6.81 5.09
CA ALA A 50 3.95 5.40 4.83
C ALA A 50 4.88 4.39 5.54
N GLU A 51 6.17 4.71 5.69
CA GLU A 51 7.12 3.87 6.44
C GLU A 51 6.76 3.74 7.93
N ALA A 52 6.20 4.81 8.51
CA ALA A 52 5.75 4.81 9.89
C ALA A 52 4.54 3.87 10.07
N LEU A 53 3.58 3.92 9.12
CA LEU A 53 2.48 2.95 9.08
C LEU A 53 2.99 1.52 8.94
N ALA A 54 3.92 1.28 8.01
CA ALA A 54 4.49 -0.05 7.80
C ALA A 54 5.18 -0.57 9.08
N SER A 55 5.88 0.30 9.80
CA SER A 55 6.49 -0.02 11.09
C SER A 55 5.44 -0.37 12.15
N LEU A 56 4.32 0.35 12.21
CA LEU A 56 3.21 0.02 13.10
C LEU A 56 2.56 -1.33 12.73
N LEU A 57 2.23 -1.53 11.45
CA LEU A 57 1.64 -2.78 10.96
C LEU A 57 2.51 -3.99 11.28
N ARG A 58 3.84 -3.85 11.13
CA ARG A 58 4.81 -4.89 11.50
C ARG A 58 4.74 -5.22 13.00
N ARG A 59 4.71 -4.21 13.87
CA ARG A 59 4.59 -4.42 15.33
C ARG A 59 3.27 -5.10 15.71
N ARG A 60 2.19 -4.78 15.00
CA ARG A 60 0.84 -5.33 15.23
C ARG A 60 0.63 -6.70 14.56
N GLY A 61 1.59 -7.20 13.77
CA GLY A 61 1.47 -8.46 13.04
C GLY A 61 0.41 -8.43 11.91
N VAL A 62 0.15 -7.26 11.34
CA VAL A 62 -0.85 -7.05 10.28
C VAL A 62 -0.16 -7.10 8.92
N ALA A 63 -0.74 -7.82 7.96
CA ALA A 63 -0.16 -7.94 6.64
C ALA A 63 -0.21 -6.61 5.87
N MET A 64 0.88 -6.32 5.15
CA MET A 64 1.03 -5.09 4.38
C MET A 64 0.83 -5.36 2.89
N VAL A 65 -0.05 -4.58 2.28
CA VAL A 65 -0.39 -4.68 0.86
C VAL A 65 -0.18 -3.32 0.21
N ALA A 66 0.45 -3.28 -0.96
CA ALA A 66 0.49 -2.07 -1.76
C ALA A 66 -0.73 -2.02 -2.68
N GLY A 67 -1.51 -0.95 -2.58
CA GLY A 67 -2.75 -0.78 -3.34
C GLY A 67 -3.05 0.68 -3.55
N HIS A 68 -3.76 1.00 -4.64
CA HIS A 68 -4.13 2.38 -4.97
C HIS A 68 -2.92 3.34 -4.89
N THR A 69 -1.83 2.97 -5.55
CA THR A 69 -0.51 3.59 -5.41
C THR A 69 0.05 4.00 -6.77
N ASP A 70 0.65 5.19 -6.82
CA ASP A 70 1.46 5.64 -7.93
C ASP A 70 2.96 5.48 -7.65
N ALA A 71 3.35 4.50 -6.83
CA ALA A 71 4.75 4.30 -6.44
C ALA A 71 5.65 3.98 -7.63
N THR A 72 6.86 4.56 -7.60
CA THR A 72 7.96 4.16 -8.49
C THR A 72 8.45 2.75 -8.17
N TRP A 73 9.23 2.17 -9.07
CA TRP A 73 10.01 0.97 -8.78
C TRP A 73 10.82 1.10 -7.46
N GLU A 74 11.55 2.19 -7.27
CA GLU A 74 12.39 2.40 -6.09
C GLU A 74 11.56 2.49 -4.81
N GLN A 75 10.40 3.15 -4.86
CA GLN A 75 9.49 3.24 -3.71
C GLN A 75 8.89 1.88 -3.37
N MET A 76 8.57 1.06 -4.37
CA MET A 76 8.14 -0.32 -4.15
C MET A 76 9.26 -1.19 -3.59
N ASP A 77 10.50 -1.03 -4.04
CA ASP A 77 11.64 -1.74 -3.48
C ASP A 77 11.83 -1.41 -1.99
N ALA A 78 11.75 -0.12 -1.63
CA ALA A 78 11.75 0.30 -0.23
C ALA A 78 10.59 -0.32 0.56
N ALA A 79 9.38 -0.34 0.00
CA ALA A 79 8.21 -0.91 0.64
C ALA A 79 8.35 -2.42 0.92
N VAL A 80 9.01 -3.16 0.02
CA VAL A 80 9.36 -4.56 0.26
C VAL A 80 10.30 -4.71 1.47
N GLN A 81 11.26 -3.79 1.65
CA GLN A 81 12.12 -3.79 2.85
C GLN A 81 11.33 -3.50 4.13
N TRP A 82 10.27 -2.70 4.06
CA TRP A 82 9.41 -2.40 5.22
C TRP A 82 8.55 -3.60 5.65
N GLY A 83 8.17 -4.45 4.69
CA GLY A 83 7.38 -5.66 4.93
C GLY A 83 6.21 -5.87 3.97
N VAL A 84 6.06 -5.08 2.91
CA VAL A 84 5.03 -5.30 1.88
C VAL A 84 5.30 -6.62 1.14
N ARG A 85 4.27 -7.48 1.04
CA ARG A 85 4.37 -8.81 0.42
C ARG A 85 3.26 -9.11 -0.59
N SER A 86 2.32 -8.20 -0.79
CA SER A 86 1.23 -8.38 -1.75
C SER A 86 0.89 -7.05 -2.41
N VAL A 87 0.26 -7.12 -3.58
CA VAL A 87 -0.44 -5.99 -4.21
C VAL A 87 -1.93 -6.34 -4.35
N THR A 88 -2.83 -5.39 -4.11
CA THR A 88 -4.28 -5.62 -4.29
C THR A 88 -4.67 -5.47 -5.76
N HIS A 89 -5.44 -6.41 -6.32
CA HIS A 89 -6.05 -6.35 -7.68
C HIS A 89 -5.09 -5.81 -8.76
N ALA A 90 -3.98 -6.52 -8.97
CA ALA A 90 -2.86 -6.12 -9.81
C ALA A 90 -3.29 -5.40 -11.11
N PHE A 91 -2.51 -4.41 -11.52
CA PHE A 91 -2.80 -3.43 -12.58
C PHE A 91 -3.82 -2.33 -12.22
N ASN A 92 -4.84 -2.60 -11.41
CA ASN A 92 -5.87 -1.62 -11.10
C ASN A 92 -5.41 -0.63 -10.02
N GLY A 93 -5.64 0.67 -10.25
CA GLY A 93 -5.21 1.69 -9.27
C GLY A 93 -3.70 1.70 -9.05
N MET A 94 -2.89 1.32 -10.04
CA MET A 94 -1.43 1.24 -9.90
C MET A 94 -0.71 2.07 -10.95
N ARG A 95 0.54 2.44 -10.67
CA ARG A 95 1.45 2.86 -11.73
C ARG A 95 1.67 1.69 -12.70
N GLY A 96 1.31 1.92 -13.97
CA GLY A 96 1.40 0.92 -15.03
C GLY A 96 2.84 0.58 -15.42
N LEU A 97 3.00 -0.50 -16.18
CA LEU A 97 4.30 -0.99 -16.60
C LEU A 97 4.91 -0.10 -17.70
N HIS A 98 6.13 0.40 -17.47
CA HIS A 98 6.91 1.10 -18.48
C HIS A 98 8.36 0.57 -18.52
N HIS A 99 8.92 0.41 -19.72
CA HIS A 99 10.24 -0.21 -19.94
C HIS A 99 11.44 0.44 -19.22
N ARG A 100 11.34 1.73 -18.86
CA ARG A 100 12.39 2.48 -18.12
C ARG A 100 12.04 2.75 -16.67
N GLU A 101 10.77 2.56 -16.31
CA GLU A 101 10.27 2.76 -14.95
C GLU A 101 9.14 1.73 -14.76
N PRO A 102 9.47 0.51 -14.31
CA PRO A 102 8.49 -0.56 -14.22
C PRO A 102 7.32 -0.28 -13.26
N GLY A 103 7.51 0.59 -12.26
CA GLY A 103 6.49 1.03 -11.31
C GLY A 103 5.97 -0.10 -10.41
N THR A 104 4.80 0.13 -9.80
CA THR A 104 4.09 -0.87 -8.99
C THR A 104 3.80 -2.15 -9.75
N VAL A 105 3.32 -2.06 -11.00
CA VAL A 105 3.02 -3.26 -11.80
C VAL A 105 4.29 -4.05 -12.10
N GLY A 106 5.39 -3.37 -12.42
CA GLY A 106 6.68 -4.02 -12.61
C GLY A 106 7.20 -4.69 -11.35
N ALA A 107 7.06 -4.04 -10.19
CA ALA A 107 7.41 -4.67 -8.91
C ALA A 107 6.59 -5.94 -8.66
N ALA A 108 5.27 -5.91 -8.91
CA ALA A 108 4.41 -7.09 -8.75
C ALA A 108 4.80 -8.27 -9.66
N LEU A 109 5.35 -7.99 -10.85
CA LEU A 109 5.76 -9.03 -11.80
C LEU A 109 7.20 -9.53 -11.59
N LEU A 110 8.09 -8.66 -11.12
CA LEU A 110 9.54 -8.93 -11.08
C LEU A 110 10.06 -9.26 -9.67
N ARG A 111 9.29 -8.96 -8.62
CA ARG A 111 9.71 -9.19 -7.24
C ARG A 111 9.15 -10.51 -6.70
N PRO A 112 9.98 -11.54 -6.48
CA PRO A 112 9.50 -12.82 -5.96
C PRO A 112 8.90 -12.72 -4.56
N GLU A 113 9.20 -11.65 -3.81
CA GLU A 113 8.64 -11.39 -2.48
C GLU A 113 7.19 -10.89 -2.54
N ILE A 114 6.71 -10.44 -3.70
CA ILE A 114 5.38 -9.87 -3.89
C ILE A 114 4.47 -10.91 -4.54
N VAL A 115 3.35 -11.19 -3.87
CA VAL A 115 2.23 -11.93 -4.45
C VAL A 115 1.30 -10.94 -5.15
N ALA A 116 0.92 -11.25 -6.39
CA ALA A 116 -0.07 -10.49 -7.14
C ALA A 116 -1.42 -11.21 -7.11
N GLU A 117 -2.46 -10.51 -6.67
CA GLU A 117 -3.85 -10.98 -6.63
C GLU A 117 -4.71 -10.30 -7.71
#